data_AF-A0A6D2K836-F1
#
_entry.id   AF-A0A6D2K836-F1
#
_cell.length_a   1.000
_cell.length_b   1.000
_cell.length_c   1.000
_cell.angle_alpha   90.00
_cell.angle_beta   90.00
_cell.angle_gamma   90.00
#
_symmetry.space_group_name_H-M   'P 1'
#
loop_
_entity.id
_entity.type
_entity.pdbx_description
1 polymer ?
#
loop_
_entity_poly.entity_id
_entity_poly.type
_entity_poly.pdbx_seq_one_letter_code
_entity_poly.pdbx_strand_id
1 'polypeptide(L)'
;MNAGSKFSRDNRAYWLGRNHRILDWLLYERSSIICLQLQAWPYQQSGDGLTAVQKDYFRVLNLRDLLFNDCGDRVAQLLHVELVPPYSQYDAHQQVLIVNTHLLFPHDSTLSIVRLQQVYKILQDWNGRKRGHVYKFLWSQEFVSSYDTAHPYTDPDAHKWVSHRNHRGNICAVDFIWLLNPNRYRKLLKTSWSEAVFGMFRYLLRRASLTAEDAFAFLKTDNDGDHIHSWASLNLTGHCNGLTTKEIKDLWVQADTDGNGLLDYKEFQQRIWNQNWSEQRDAADGEAKGNQEQTVGFSVKNAVLFPPEVEKGMWPENYSLSDHARLTVVFSPIRMPCSQLVS
;
A
#
# COMPACT_ATOMS: atom_id res chain seq x y z
N MET A 1 -27.19 30.44 6.05
CA MET A 1 -27.11 31.01 4.69
C MET A 1 -26.11 30.19 3.88
N ASN A 2 -26.36 29.95 2.60
CA ASN A 2 -25.61 28.98 1.79
C ASN A 2 -24.16 29.41 1.54
N ALA A 3 -23.20 28.59 1.94
CA ALA A 3 -21.81 28.66 1.48
C ALA A 3 -21.63 28.03 0.08
N GLY A 4 -22.51 28.38 -0.86
CA GLY A 4 -22.38 28.01 -2.27
C GLY A 4 -21.42 28.95 -2.97
N SER A 5 -20.11 28.73 -2.81
CA SER A 5 -19.09 29.58 -3.42
C SER A 5 -19.04 29.41 -4.95
N LYS A 6 -19.12 30.54 -5.66
CA LYS A 6 -19.04 30.65 -7.12
C LYS A 6 -17.87 29.86 -7.71
N PHE A 7 -18.15 28.87 -8.55
CA PHE A 7 -17.16 28.29 -9.45
C PHE A 7 -17.04 29.16 -10.71
N SER A 8 -15.85 29.73 -10.99
CA SER A 8 -15.62 30.52 -12.20
C SER A 8 -15.47 29.62 -13.45
N ARG A 9 -15.76 30.17 -14.63
CA ARG A 9 -15.52 29.46 -15.90
C ARG A 9 -14.04 29.17 -16.12
N ASP A 10 -13.17 30.04 -15.64
CA ASP A 10 -11.71 29.99 -15.83
C ASP A 10 -11.10 28.77 -15.12
N ASN A 11 -11.57 28.45 -13.92
CA ASN A 11 -11.16 27.24 -13.19
C ASN A 11 -11.50 25.95 -13.97
N ARG A 12 -12.63 25.94 -14.69
CA ARG A 12 -13.01 24.81 -15.56
C ARG A 12 -12.09 24.70 -16.77
N ALA A 13 -11.82 25.83 -17.44
CA ALA A 13 -10.98 25.87 -18.64
C ALA A 13 -9.53 25.44 -18.31
N TYR A 14 -8.97 25.93 -17.21
CA TYR A 14 -7.67 25.51 -16.70
C TYR A 14 -7.61 24.01 -16.41
N TRP A 15 -8.59 23.47 -15.66
CA TRP A 15 -8.66 22.05 -15.34
C TRP A 15 -8.75 21.16 -16.60
N LEU A 16 -9.60 21.54 -17.56
CA LEU A 16 -9.74 20.83 -18.84
C LEU A 16 -8.44 20.86 -19.63
N GLY A 17 -7.82 22.03 -19.80
CA GLY A 17 -6.57 22.17 -20.56
C GLY A 17 -5.40 21.41 -19.93
N ARG A 18 -5.30 21.41 -18.59
CA ARG A 18 -4.31 20.61 -17.85
C ARG A 18 -4.52 19.11 -18.09
N ASN A 19 -5.76 18.63 -17.98
CA ASN A 19 -6.05 17.20 -18.14
C ASN A 19 -5.88 16.71 -19.59
N HIS A 20 -6.18 17.54 -20.60
CA HIS A 20 -5.86 17.20 -21.99
C HIS A 20 -4.35 16.99 -22.17
N ARG A 21 -3.52 17.94 -21.68
CA ARG A 21 -2.05 17.80 -21.73
C ARG A 21 -1.53 16.56 -21.00
N ILE A 22 -2.15 16.15 -19.89
CA ILE A 22 -1.82 14.92 -19.19
C ILE A 22 -2.17 13.69 -20.05
N LEU A 23 -3.37 13.65 -20.64
CA LEU A 23 -3.80 12.55 -21.51
C LEU A 23 -2.96 12.45 -22.78
N ASP A 24 -2.69 13.56 -23.47
CA ASP A 24 -1.84 13.62 -24.66
C ASP A 24 -0.44 13.05 -24.36
N TRP A 25 0.14 13.42 -23.20
CA TRP A 25 1.45 12.94 -22.77
C TRP A 25 1.44 11.44 -22.45
N LEU A 26 0.41 10.92 -21.78
CA LEU A 26 0.28 9.48 -21.48
C LEU A 26 0.03 8.63 -22.73
N LEU A 27 -0.74 9.15 -23.69
CA LEU A 27 -1.00 8.50 -24.98
C LEU A 27 0.24 8.51 -25.88
N TYR A 28 1.05 9.56 -25.84
CA TYR A 28 2.32 9.66 -26.57
C TYR A 28 3.31 8.55 -26.17
N GLU A 29 3.38 8.22 -24.88
CA GLU A 29 4.27 7.18 -24.32
C GLU A 29 3.81 5.75 -24.64
N ARG A 30 2.58 5.57 -25.15
CA ARG A 30 2.00 4.27 -25.55
C ARG A 30 2.04 3.21 -24.43
N SER A 31 1.81 3.62 -23.18
CA SER A 31 1.71 2.70 -22.06
C SER A 31 0.55 1.72 -22.26
N SER A 32 0.81 0.42 -22.11
CA SER A 32 -0.21 -0.63 -22.30
C SER A 32 -1.26 -0.68 -21.18
N ILE A 33 -0.93 -0.12 -20.01
CA ILE A 33 -1.81 0.13 -18.87
C ILE A 33 -1.57 1.57 -18.40
N ILE A 34 -2.63 2.32 -18.14
CA ILE A 34 -2.60 3.66 -17.55
C ILE A 34 -3.51 3.67 -16.32
N CYS A 35 -2.96 4.06 -15.17
CA CYS A 35 -3.72 4.27 -13.93
C CYS A 35 -3.59 5.73 -13.52
N LEU A 36 -4.73 6.39 -13.28
CA LEU A 36 -4.81 7.77 -12.80
C LEU A 36 -5.65 7.83 -11.53
N GLN A 37 -5.32 8.79 -10.66
CA GLN A 37 -6.13 9.17 -9.51
C GLN A 37 -6.59 10.62 -9.72
N LEU A 38 -7.87 10.81 -10.05
CA LEU A 38 -8.41 12.11 -10.48
C LEU A 38 -9.02 12.85 -9.29
N GLN A 39 -8.18 13.57 -8.55
CA GLN A 39 -8.63 14.36 -7.40
C GLN A 39 -9.31 15.68 -7.85
N ALA A 40 -10.52 15.61 -8.41
CA ALA A 40 -11.30 16.80 -8.79
C ALA A 40 -12.84 16.63 -8.90
N TRP A 41 -13.50 17.40 -8.04
CA TRP A 41 -14.80 18.10 -8.18
C TRP A 41 -15.45 18.21 -9.60
N PRO A 42 -16.80 18.15 -9.77
CA PRO A 42 -17.86 17.91 -8.77
C PRO A 42 -18.67 16.61 -8.97
N TYR A 43 -18.39 15.78 -9.98
CA TYR A 43 -19.15 14.54 -10.24
C TYR A 43 -18.69 13.40 -9.33
N GLN A 44 -19.00 13.56 -8.04
CA GLN A 44 -18.69 12.63 -6.95
C GLN A 44 -19.62 11.39 -6.98
N GLN A 45 -19.79 10.76 -8.15
CA GLN A 45 -20.64 9.58 -8.36
C GLN A 45 -19.91 8.38 -8.97
N SER A 46 -18.66 8.53 -9.46
CA SER A 46 -17.88 7.41 -9.99
C SER A 46 -16.38 7.63 -9.85
N GLY A 47 -15.76 6.91 -8.90
CA GLY A 47 -14.32 6.62 -8.84
C GLY A 47 -13.35 7.80 -8.66
N ASP A 48 -12.59 7.78 -7.57
CA ASP A 48 -11.40 8.65 -7.35
C ASP A 48 -10.23 8.35 -8.33
N GLY A 49 -10.43 7.50 -9.34
CA GLY A 49 -9.42 7.09 -10.30
C GLY A 49 -9.99 6.48 -11.59
N LEU A 50 -9.11 6.35 -12.57
CA LEU A 50 -9.37 5.78 -13.90
C LEU A 50 -8.28 4.77 -14.24
N THR A 51 -8.64 3.55 -14.59
CA THR A 51 -7.74 2.58 -15.23
C THR A 51 -8.12 2.36 -16.68
N ALA A 52 -7.17 2.56 -17.60
CA ALA A 52 -7.28 2.23 -19.01
C ALA A 52 -6.26 1.16 -19.39
N VAL A 53 -6.63 0.25 -20.28
CA VAL A 53 -5.75 -0.78 -20.84
C VAL A 53 -5.84 -0.77 -22.36
N GLN A 54 -4.72 -0.98 -23.03
CA GLN A 54 -4.70 -1.03 -24.49
C GLN A 54 -5.29 -2.35 -24.98
N LYS A 55 -6.40 -2.25 -25.73
CA LYS A 55 -7.18 -3.38 -26.28
C LYS A 55 -6.37 -4.39 -27.10
N ASP A 56 -5.26 -3.95 -27.70
CA ASP A 56 -4.41 -4.79 -28.56
C ASP A 56 -3.52 -5.73 -27.72
N TYR A 57 -3.35 -5.44 -26.43
CA TYR A 57 -2.61 -6.27 -25.46
C TYR A 57 -3.53 -6.94 -24.44
N PHE A 58 -4.67 -6.33 -24.09
CA PHE A 58 -5.52 -6.77 -22.99
C PHE A 58 -7.00 -6.82 -23.35
N ARG A 59 -7.66 -7.92 -22.97
CA ARG A 59 -9.11 -8.07 -22.96
C ARG A 59 -9.60 -7.90 -21.52
N VAL A 60 -10.52 -6.97 -21.29
CA VAL A 60 -11.16 -6.81 -19.97
C VAL A 60 -12.14 -7.97 -19.75
N LEU A 61 -11.95 -8.72 -18.68
CA LEU A 61 -12.83 -9.82 -18.25
C LEU A 61 -13.82 -9.36 -17.18
N ASN A 62 -13.41 -8.49 -16.26
CA ASN A 62 -14.27 -7.95 -15.20
C ASN A 62 -13.75 -6.58 -14.74
N LEU A 63 -14.65 -5.71 -14.28
CA LEU A 63 -14.35 -4.44 -13.62
C LEU A 63 -15.24 -4.33 -12.38
N ARG A 64 -14.64 -4.06 -11.23
CA ARG A 64 -15.35 -3.88 -9.96
C ARG A 64 -14.75 -2.73 -9.16
N ASP A 65 -15.59 -1.82 -8.70
CA ASP A 65 -15.20 -0.82 -7.71
C ASP A 65 -15.29 -1.41 -6.29
N LEU A 66 -14.27 -1.14 -5.48
CA LEU A 66 -14.20 -1.45 -4.05
C LEU A 66 -14.32 -0.13 -3.29
N LEU A 67 -15.46 0.08 -2.65
CA LEU A 67 -15.77 1.29 -1.89
C LEU A 67 -15.24 1.18 -0.46
N PHE A 68 -14.58 2.25 0.02
CA PHE A 68 -14.04 2.36 1.37
C PHE A 68 -14.81 3.38 2.22
N ASN A 69 -16.15 3.39 2.08
CA ASN A 69 -17.08 4.28 2.80
C ASN A 69 -16.96 4.20 4.33
N ASP A 70 -16.50 3.07 4.86
CA ASP A 70 -16.25 2.82 6.28
C ASP A 70 -14.75 2.88 6.65
N CYS A 71 -13.88 3.37 5.74
CA CYS A 71 -12.53 3.83 6.10
C CYS A 71 -12.00 4.91 5.13
N GLY A 72 -12.32 6.17 5.41
CA GLY A 72 -11.71 7.34 4.76
C GLY A 72 -12.24 7.71 3.37
N ASP A 73 -13.43 7.21 2.99
CA ASP A 73 -14.20 7.64 1.81
C ASP A 73 -13.43 7.61 0.49
N ARG A 74 -12.72 6.49 0.24
CA ARG A 74 -11.93 6.25 -0.97
C ARG A 74 -12.51 5.12 -1.82
N VAL A 75 -12.00 5.00 -3.05
CA VAL A 75 -12.34 3.91 -3.98
C VAL A 75 -11.06 3.24 -4.49
N ALA A 76 -11.10 1.92 -4.67
CA ALA A 76 -10.18 1.20 -5.54
C ALA A 76 -10.94 0.62 -6.73
N GLN A 77 -10.37 0.71 -7.93
CA GLN A 77 -10.85 -0.02 -9.10
C GLN A 77 -10.06 -1.33 -9.22
N LEU A 78 -10.77 -2.45 -9.29
CA LEU A 78 -10.24 -3.77 -9.58
C LEU A 78 -10.60 -4.13 -11.03
N LEU A 79 -9.60 -4.15 -11.91
CA LEU A 79 -9.74 -4.52 -13.30
C LEU A 79 -9.09 -5.89 -13.53
N HIS A 80 -9.89 -6.88 -13.93
CA HIS A 80 -9.42 -8.20 -14.32
C HIS A 80 -9.26 -8.25 -15.84
N VAL A 81 -8.04 -8.55 -16.31
CA VAL A 81 -7.72 -8.62 -17.75
C VAL A 81 -7.06 -9.94 -18.13
N GLU A 82 -7.26 -10.34 -19.38
CA GLU A 82 -6.57 -11.44 -20.06
C GLU A 82 -5.61 -10.86 -21.11
N LEU A 83 -4.39 -11.39 -21.22
CA LEU A 83 -3.45 -11.00 -22.27
C LEU A 83 -3.92 -11.53 -23.63
N VAL A 84 -3.84 -10.69 -24.66
CA VAL A 84 -4.26 -11.02 -26.03
C VAL A 84 -3.05 -11.48 -26.88
N PRO A 85 -3.12 -12.64 -27.56
CA PRO A 85 -2.10 -13.07 -28.53
C PRO A 85 -1.96 -12.06 -29.69
N PRO A 86 -0.79 -11.95 -30.36
CA PRO A 86 0.31 -12.92 -30.43
C PRO A 86 1.45 -12.67 -29.43
N TYR A 87 1.31 -11.74 -28.49
CA TYR A 87 2.41 -11.30 -27.61
C TYR A 87 2.82 -12.32 -26.54
N SER A 88 2.08 -13.42 -26.36
CA SER A 88 2.47 -14.52 -25.48
C SER A 88 3.23 -15.62 -26.25
N GLN A 89 4.53 -15.75 -25.99
CA GLN A 89 5.30 -17.00 -26.22
C GLN A 89 4.95 -18.09 -25.17
N TYR A 90 3.78 -17.94 -24.55
CA TYR A 90 3.29 -18.60 -23.36
C TYR A 90 1.78 -18.84 -23.55
N ASP A 91 1.18 -19.74 -22.76
CA ASP A 91 -0.23 -20.11 -22.93
C ASP A 91 -1.17 -18.91 -23.02
N ALA A 92 -2.08 -18.97 -24.00
CA ALA A 92 -2.82 -17.82 -24.56
C ALA A 92 -3.92 -17.24 -23.66
N HIS A 93 -3.87 -17.51 -22.35
CA HIS A 93 -4.94 -17.25 -21.38
C HIS A 93 -4.43 -16.67 -20.06
N GLN A 94 -3.26 -16.03 -20.05
CA GLN A 94 -2.74 -15.43 -18.83
C GLN A 94 -3.63 -14.26 -18.36
N GLN A 95 -4.08 -14.36 -17.11
CA GLN A 95 -4.94 -13.39 -16.45
C GLN A 95 -4.14 -12.55 -15.46
N VAL A 96 -4.48 -11.25 -15.36
CA VAL A 96 -3.85 -10.27 -14.49
C VAL A 96 -4.92 -9.45 -13.77
N LEU A 97 -4.74 -9.24 -12.47
CA LEU A 97 -5.54 -8.32 -11.68
C LEU A 97 -4.78 -6.99 -11.53
N ILE A 98 -5.36 -5.91 -12.06
CA ILE A 98 -4.85 -4.55 -11.92
C ILE A 98 -5.70 -3.86 -10.84
N VAL A 99 -5.06 -3.29 -9.82
CA VAL A 99 -5.71 -2.48 -8.80
C VAL A 99 -5.21 -1.05 -8.89
N ASN A 100 -6.13 -0.12 -9.04
CA ASN A 100 -5.85 1.32 -8.95
C ASN A 100 -6.60 1.91 -7.76
N THR A 101 -5.93 2.66 -6.90
CA THR A 101 -6.57 3.33 -5.75
C THR A 101 -5.84 4.59 -5.35
N HIS A 102 -6.59 5.57 -4.84
CA HIS A 102 -6.02 6.69 -4.09
C HIS A 102 -6.25 6.43 -2.60
N LEU A 103 -5.21 6.02 -1.88
CA LEU A 103 -5.28 5.88 -0.42
C LEU A 103 -5.42 7.24 0.26
N LEU A 104 -5.92 7.28 1.49
CA LEU A 104 -5.97 8.51 2.28
C LEU A 104 -4.56 9.09 2.49
N PHE A 105 -4.40 10.42 2.48
CA PHE A 105 -3.09 11.02 2.69
C PHE A 105 -2.72 10.96 4.20
N PRO A 106 -1.53 10.48 4.58
CA PRO A 106 -1.16 10.26 5.97
C PRO A 106 -0.72 11.58 6.65
N HIS A 107 -1.65 12.47 6.99
CA HIS A 107 -1.31 13.67 7.77
C HIS A 107 -0.83 13.33 9.20
N ASP A 108 -1.22 12.17 9.72
CA ASP A 108 -0.83 11.66 11.03
C ASP A 108 -0.80 10.11 11.09
N SER A 109 -0.51 9.57 12.28
CA SER A 109 -0.46 8.13 12.54
C SER A 109 -1.82 7.44 12.52
N THR A 110 -2.90 8.13 12.88
CA THR A 110 -4.26 7.58 12.88
C THR A 110 -4.75 7.42 11.44
N LEU A 111 -4.53 8.41 10.58
CA LEU A 111 -4.77 8.30 9.13
C LEU A 111 -3.89 7.23 8.48
N SER A 112 -2.70 6.95 9.03
CA SER A 112 -1.88 5.82 8.59
C SER A 112 -2.50 4.45 8.96
N ILE A 113 -3.30 4.37 10.04
CA ILE A 113 -4.15 3.20 10.32
C ILE A 113 -5.32 3.11 9.33
N VAL A 114 -5.87 4.23 8.88
CA VAL A 114 -6.91 4.22 7.83
C VAL A 114 -6.36 3.70 6.50
N ARG A 115 -5.13 4.10 6.12
CA ARG A 115 -4.43 3.53 4.94
C ARG A 115 -4.18 2.04 5.10
N LEU A 116 -3.82 1.61 6.32
CA LEU A 116 -3.79 0.21 6.72
C LEU A 116 -5.13 -0.42 6.44
N GLN A 117 -6.24 0.13 6.93
CA GLN A 117 -7.60 -0.37 6.73
C GLN A 117 -8.10 -0.37 5.25
N GLN A 118 -7.57 0.50 4.39
CA GLN A 118 -7.90 0.53 2.96
C GLN A 118 -7.21 -0.59 2.18
N VAL A 119 -5.90 -0.73 2.28
CA VAL A 119 -5.14 -1.84 1.65
C VAL A 119 -5.54 -3.19 2.27
N TYR A 120 -5.97 -3.14 3.53
CA TYR A 120 -6.65 -4.19 4.29
C TYR A 120 -7.96 -4.61 3.58
N LYS A 121 -8.80 -3.70 3.10
CA LYS A 121 -9.99 -4.11 2.32
C LYS A 121 -9.66 -4.68 0.94
N ILE A 122 -8.67 -4.15 0.24
CA ILE A 122 -8.25 -4.63 -1.10
C ILE A 122 -7.86 -6.11 -1.06
N LEU A 123 -6.92 -6.49 -0.18
CA LEU A 123 -6.45 -7.88 -0.14
C LEU A 123 -7.47 -8.86 0.48
N GLN A 124 -8.47 -8.36 1.22
CA GLN A 124 -9.56 -9.20 1.73
C GLN A 124 -10.44 -9.76 0.63
N ASP A 125 -10.82 -8.92 -0.32
CA ASP A 125 -11.76 -9.28 -1.38
C ASP A 125 -11.15 -10.35 -2.32
N TRP A 126 -9.83 -10.51 -2.26
CA TRP A 126 -9.05 -11.59 -2.89
C TRP A 126 -8.87 -12.84 -2.00
N ASN A 127 -9.80 -13.02 -1.05
CA ASN A 127 -9.87 -14.15 -0.12
C ASN A 127 -8.83 -14.15 1.03
N GLY A 128 -8.70 -13.04 1.76
CA GLY A 128 -7.89 -13.06 3.00
C GLY A 128 -7.83 -11.75 3.80
N ARG A 129 -8.26 -11.80 5.06
CA ARG A 129 -8.37 -10.61 5.94
C ARG A 129 -7.00 -10.02 6.41
N LYS A 130 -6.27 -9.35 5.50
CA LYS A 130 -6.00 -7.89 5.55
C LYS A 130 -4.94 -7.18 6.47
N ARG A 131 -4.18 -6.18 5.93
CA ARG A 131 -3.28 -5.15 6.61
C ARG A 131 -2.90 -3.96 5.68
N GLY A 132 -2.08 -2.99 6.15
CA GLY A 132 -1.27 -2.07 5.30
C GLY A 132 -0.79 -0.74 5.91
N HIS A 133 0.06 -0.61 6.94
CA HIS A 133 1.52 -0.68 6.85
C HIS A 133 2.13 -0.63 5.44
N VAL A 134 1.50 0.12 4.53
CA VAL A 134 1.25 -0.31 3.15
C VAL A 134 2.46 -0.98 2.52
N TYR A 135 3.60 -0.27 2.53
CA TYR A 135 4.87 -0.77 2.02
C TYR A 135 5.33 -2.08 2.69
N LYS A 136 5.65 -2.06 4.00
CA LYS A 136 6.17 -3.23 4.74
C LYS A 136 5.15 -4.37 4.82
N PHE A 137 3.86 -4.06 4.69
CA PHE A 137 2.82 -5.07 4.56
C PHE A 137 2.82 -5.76 3.21
N LEU A 138 2.68 -4.99 2.13
CA LEU A 138 2.66 -5.52 0.78
C LEU A 138 3.93 -6.37 0.57
N TRP A 139 5.07 -5.87 1.04
CA TRP A 139 6.33 -6.63 1.14
C TRP A 139 6.19 -7.94 1.93
N SER A 140 5.62 -7.94 3.14
CA SER A 140 5.33 -9.17 3.92
C SER A 140 4.25 -10.09 3.33
N GLN A 141 3.65 -9.71 2.21
CA GLN A 141 2.71 -10.51 1.42
C GLN A 141 3.26 -10.76 0.01
N GLU A 142 4.59 -10.67 -0.13
CA GLU A 142 5.34 -10.97 -1.34
C GLU A 142 5.06 -10.03 -2.54
N PHE A 143 4.42 -8.88 -2.31
CA PHE A 143 4.41 -7.80 -3.28
C PHE A 143 5.76 -7.08 -3.25
N VAL A 144 6.39 -6.92 -4.41
CA VAL A 144 7.59 -6.11 -4.56
C VAL A 144 7.22 -4.71 -5.07
N SER A 145 7.88 -3.69 -4.52
CA SER A 145 7.83 -2.33 -5.07
C SER A 145 8.63 -2.32 -6.36
N SER A 146 8.00 -1.92 -7.47
CA SER A 146 8.67 -1.98 -8.78
C SER A 146 9.84 -1.01 -8.87
N TYR A 147 9.72 0.18 -8.27
CA TYR A 147 10.80 1.17 -8.30
C TYR A 147 12.04 0.67 -7.55
N ASP A 148 11.84 0.12 -6.35
CA ASP A 148 12.95 -0.33 -5.50
C ASP A 148 13.54 -1.67 -5.99
N THR A 149 12.76 -2.46 -6.76
CA THR A 149 13.26 -3.64 -7.49
C THR A 149 14.15 -3.25 -8.68
N ALA A 150 13.82 -2.17 -9.39
CA ALA A 150 14.65 -1.65 -10.48
C ALA A 150 15.89 -0.90 -9.97
N HIS A 151 15.81 -0.34 -8.76
CA HIS A 151 16.86 0.45 -8.12
C HIS A 151 17.29 -0.14 -6.76
N PRO A 152 18.01 -1.27 -6.71
CA PRO A 152 18.55 -1.79 -5.45
C PRO A 152 19.40 -0.74 -4.73
N TYR A 153 19.06 -0.46 -3.47
CA TYR A 153 19.75 0.51 -2.64
C TYR A 153 20.02 -0.04 -1.23
N THR A 154 20.90 0.62 -0.49
CA THR A 154 21.15 0.34 0.93
C THR A 154 20.31 1.26 1.82
N ASP A 155 19.99 0.83 3.04
CA ASP A 155 19.03 1.50 3.95
C ASP A 155 19.13 3.04 4.13
N PRO A 156 20.32 3.70 4.03
CA PRO A 156 20.41 5.17 4.04
C PRO A 156 19.63 5.89 2.92
N ASP A 157 19.33 5.22 1.80
CA ASP A 157 18.74 5.80 0.59
C ASP A 157 17.21 6.00 0.67
N ALA A 158 16.56 5.80 1.81
CA ALA A 158 15.09 5.90 1.98
C ALA A 158 14.45 7.27 1.64
N HIS A 159 15.26 8.31 1.36
CA HIS A 159 14.82 9.65 0.93
C HIS A 159 15.29 10.02 -0.49
N LYS A 160 15.84 9.05 -1.24
CA LYS A 160 16.50 9.28 -2.54
C LYS A 160 15.56 9.77 -3.63
N TRP A 161 14.27 9.43 -3.55
CA TRP A 161 13.26 9.88 -4.49
C TRP A 161 12.03 10.49 -3.80
N VAL A 162 11.31 11.33 -4.55
CA VAL A 162 10.00 11.89 -4.18
C VAL A 162 9.03 11.74 -5.34
N SER A 163 7.72 11.80 -5.08
CA SER A 163 6.70 11.71 -6.14
C SER A 163 5.55 12.70 -5.97
N HIS A 164 5.41 13.38 -4.85
CA HIS A 164 4.37 14.39 -4.63
C HIS A 164 4.92 15.60 -3.89
N ARG A 165 4.58 16.80 -4.37
CA ARG A 165 4.75 18.08 -3.65
C ARG A 165 3.40 18.66 -3.27
N ASN A 166 3.11 18.68 -1.97
CA ASN A 166 1.81 19.12 -1.48
C ASN A 166 1.64 20.66 -1.52
N HIS A 167 0.42 21.13 -1.25
CA HIS A 167 0.06 22.56 -1.22
C HIS A 167 0.85 23.43 -0.22
N ARG A 168 1.62 22.84 0.71
CA ARG A 168 2.52 23.56 1.64
C ARG A 168 3.97 23.59 1.15
N GLY A 169 4.25 23.00 0.00
CA GLY A 169 5.58 22.87 -0.59
C GLY A 169 6.37 21.65 -0.10
N ASN A 170 5.84 20.83 0.83
CA ASN A 170 6.53 19.64 1.32
C ASN A 170 6.54 18.54 0.25
N ILE A 171 7.66 17.85 0.13
CA ILE A 171 7.88 16.76 -0.83
C ILE A 171 7.87 15.40 -0.13
N CYS A 172 7.34 14.37 -0.78
CA CYS A 172 7.29 13.01 -0.25
C CYS A 172 7.18 11.94 -1.34
N ALA A 173 7.62 10.72 -1.03
CA ALA A 173 7.41 9.52 -1.84
C ALA A 173 6.08 8.85 -1.45
N VAL A 174 5.08 8.86 -2.34
CA VAL A 174 3.73 8.31 -2.06
C VAL A 174 3.12 7.51 -3.21
N ASP A 175 3.67 7.60 -4.41
CA ASP A 175 3.16 6.94 -5.61
C ASP A 175 3.98 5.69 -5.91
N PHE A 176 3.32 4.53 -5.92
CA PHE A 176 3.98 3.22 -6.03
C PHE A 176 3.24 2.31 -7.01
N ILE A 177 4.00 1.50 -7.75
CA ILE A 177 3.46 0.38 -8.54
C ILE A 177 4.00 -0.91 -7.93
N TRP A 178 3.08 -1.72 -7.41
CA TRP A 178 3.36 -2.98 -6.73
C TRP A 178 3.11 -4.16 -7.65
N LEU A 179 4.02 -5.15 -7.63
CA LEU A 179 3.89 -6.40 -8.36
C LEU A 179 3.78 -7.57 -7.39
N LEU A 180 2.78 -8.42 -7.55
CA LEU A 180 2.69 -9.73 -6.90
C LEU A 180 2.64 -10.81 -7.97
N ASN A 181 3.58 -11.74 -7.91
CA ASN A 181 3.56 -12.96 -8.70
C ASN A 181 2.85 -14.10 -7.95
N PRO A 182 2.29 -15.11 -8.65
CA PRO A 182 1.73 -16.30 -7.99
C PRO A 182 2.83 -17.11 -7.27
N ASN A 183 2.70 -17.33 -5.95
CA ASN A 183 3.66 -18.08 -5.14
C ASN A 183 3.01 -18.85 -3.97
N ARG A 184 3.74 -19.84 -3.44
CA ARG A 184 3.22 -20.87 -2.51
C ARG A 184 2.93 -20.41 -1.09
N TYR A 185 3.75 -19.50 -0.55
CA TYR A 185 3.77 -19.23 0.88
C TYR A 185 3.47 -17.76 1.14
N ARG A 186 2.40 -17.51 1.92
CA ARG A 186 2.07 -16.18 2.44
C ARG A 186 1.92 -16.28 3.94
N LYS A 187 2.66 -15.44 4.67
CA LYS A 187 2.46 -15.26 6.10
C LYS A 187 1.00 -14.88 6.38
N LEU A 188 0.36 -15.59 7.30
CA LEU A 188 -1.04 -15.37 7.70
C LEU A 188 -1.33 -13.87 7.89
N LEU A 189 -2.29 -13.36 7.12
CA LEU A 189 -2.62 -11.94 7.04
C LEU A 189 -2.89 -11.30 8.41
N LYS A 190 -3.45 -12.06 9.37
CA LYS A 190 -3.68 -11.62 10.76
C LYS A 190 -2.38 -11.47 11.57
N THR A 191 -1.49 -12.46 11.54
CA THR A 191 -0.17 -12.42 12.21
C THR A 191 0.67 -11.28 11.67
N SER A 192 0.68 -11.13 10.34
CA SER A 192 1.16 -9.92 9.69
C SER A 192 0.49 -8.70 10.32
N TRP A 193 -0.83 -8.54 10.23
CA TRP A 193 -1.53 -7.32 10.64
C TRP A 193 -1.11 -6.76 11.99
N SER A 194 -1.03 -7.59 13.02
CA SER A 194 -0.64 -7.16 14.37
C SER A 194 0.78 -6.60 14.44
N GLU A 195 1.77 -7.24 13.81
CA GLU A 195 3.16 -6.76 13.77
C GLU A 195 3.27 -5.36 13.12
N ALA A 196 2.34 -5.01 12.23
CA ALA A 196 2.31 -3.66 11.67
C ALA A 196 1.81 -2.65 12.69
N VAL A 197 0.69 -2.96 13.33
CA VAL A 197 0.10 -2.08 14.34
C VAL A 197 1.05 -1.93 15.52
N PHE A 198 1.70 -3.01 15.98
CA PHE A 198 2.81 -2.98 16.95
C PHE A 198 3.99 -2.16 16.45
N GLY A 199 4.37 -2.25 15.18
CA GLY A 199 5.38 -1.39 14.57
C GLY A 199 5.02 0.09 14.58
N MET A 200 3.74 0.44 14.40
CA MET A 200 3.23 1.82 14.52
C MET A 200 3.20 2.28 15.98
N PHE A 201 2.70 1.45 16.89
CA PHE A 201 2.72 1.71 18.33
C PHE A 201 4.15 1.96 18.82
N ARG A 202 5.11 1.10 18.49
CA ARG A 202 6.52 1.28 18.82
C ARG A 202 7.09 2.59 18.28
N TYR A 203 6.76 2.99 17.05
CA TYR A 203 7.24 4.26 16.50
C TYR A 203 6.70 5.46 17.27
N LEU A 204 5.43 5.43 17.68
CA LEU A 204 4.84 6.49 18.51
C LEU A 204 5.42 6.51 19.92
N LEU A 205 5.55 5.35 20.56
CA LEU A 205 6.15 5.22 21.88
C LEU A 205 7.61 5.69 21.89
N ARG A 206 8.44 5.28 20.91
CA ARG A 206 9.82 5.79 20.76
C ARG A 206 9.93 7.28 20.43
N ARG A 207 8.83 7.93 20.04
CA ARG A 207 8.76 9.39 19.87
C ARG A 207 8.29 10.12 21.13
N ALA A 208 7.55 9.46 22.00
CA ALA A 208 7.01 10.02 23.25
C ALA A 208 7.88 9.70 24.48
N SER A 209 8.68 8.63 24.40
CA SER A 209 9.42 8.01 25.51
C SER A 209 10.86 7.71 25.10
N LEU A 210 11.80 7.82 26.04
CA LEU A 210 13.24 7.62 25.78
C LEU A 210 13.66 6.15 25.93
N THR A 211 13.02 5.40 26.83
CA THR A 211 13.32 3.99 27.12
C THR A 211 12.11 3.06 26.92
N ALA A 212 12.35 1.75 27.02
CA ALA A 212 11.29 0.73 26.97
C ALA A 212 10.43 0.78 28.25
N GLU A 213 11.10 1.03 29.37
CA GLU A 213 10.54 1.19 30.71
C GLU A 213 9.60 2.39 30.76
N ASP A 214 10.03 3.56 30.26
CA ASP A 214 9.20 4.76 30.14
C ASP A 214 7.95 4.52 29.27
N ALA A 215 8.12 3.81 28.15
CA ALA A 215 7.04 3.49 27.24
C ALA A 215 6.02 2.50 27.84
N PHE A 216 6.48 1.53 28.63
CA PHE A 216 5.60 0.62 29.36
C PHE A 216 4.87 1.33 30.50
N ALA A 217 5.58 2.16 31.28
CA ALA A 217 4.99 2.97 32.35
C ALA A 217 3.94 3.94 31.81
N PHE A 218 4.17 4.58 30.66
CA PHE A 218 3.19 5.44 29.98
C PHE A 218 1.90 4.69 29.58
N LEU A 219 1.98 3.37 29.34
CA LEU A 219 0.82 2.55 28.98
C LEU A 219 0.09 1.96 30.18
N LYS A 220 0.72 1.85 31.35
CA LYS A 220 0.05 1.48 32.59
C LYS A 220 -1.01 2.53 32.94
N THR A 221 -2.20 2.08 33.33
CA THR A 221 -3.22 2.94 33.95
C THR A 221 -2.97 3.01 35.45
N ASP A 222 -3.06 4.19 36.05
CA ASP A 222 -2.73 4.44 37.47
C ASP A 222 -3.49 3.52 38.45
N ASN A 223 -2.83 2.44 38.89
CA ASN A 223 -2.73 1.93 40.27
C ASN A 223 -2.08 0.54 40.28
N ASP A 224 -0.91 0.41 40.94
CA ASP A 224 -0.24 -0.81 41.45
C ASP A 224 -0.09 -2.07 40.56
N GLY A 225 -0.57 -2.08 39.32
CA GLY A 225 -0.41 -3.20 38.39
C GLY A 225 0.92 -3.20 37.64
N ASP A 226 1.53 -4.37 37.49
CA ASP A 226 2.68 -4.59 36.59
C ASP A 226 2.27 -4.90 35.13
N HIS A 227 1.06 -4.50 34.76
CA HIS A 227 0.42 -4.86 33.51
C HIS A 227 -0.25 -3.66 32.82
N ILE A 228 -0.30 -3.69 31.49
CA ILE A 228 -1.10 -2.75 30.70
C ILE A 228 -2.53 -3.31 30.61
N HIS A 229 -3.54 -2.48 30.89
CA HIS A 229 -4.96 -2.89 30.84
C HIS A 229 -5.72 -2.35 29.61
N SER A 230 -5.17 -1.37 28.87
CA SER A 230 -5.85 -0.76 27.73
C SER A 230 -4.90 -0.03 26.78
N TRP A 231 -5.18 -0.10 25.48
CA TRP A 231 -4.53 0.75 24.46
C TRP A 231 -5.07 2.20 24.42
N ALA A 232 -6.02 2.57 25.30
CA ALA A 232 -6.69 3.87 25.32
C ALA A 232 -5.76 5.07 25.60
N SER A 233 -4.60 4.85 26.21
CA SER A 233 -3.56 5.86 26.45
C SER A 233 -2.85 6.33 25.17
N LEU A 234 -3.06 5.65 24.04
CA LEU A 234 -2.59 6.09 22.72
C LEU A 234 -3.77 6.55 21.86
N ASN A 235 -3.64 7.76 21.27
CA ASN A 235 -4.62 8.45 20.39
C ASN A 235 -4.96 7.72 19.06
N LEU A 236 -4.70 6.41 18.98
CA LEU A 236 -5.07 5.50 17.90
C LEU A 236 -6.42 4.82 18.14
N THR A 237 -7.00 4.99 19.34
CA THR A 237 -8.34 4.52 19.71
C THR A 237 -9.23 5.74 20.05
N GLY A 238 -10.52 5.70 19.74
CA GLY A 238 -11.48 6.78 20.06
C GLY A 238 -11.75 7.82 18.97
N HIS A 239 -10.94 7.91 17.91
CA HIS A 239 -11.31 8.67 16.70
C HIS A 239 -12.28 7.86 15.81
N CYS A 240 -13.15 8.55 15.06
CA CYS A 240 -14.11 7.95 14.12
C CYS A 240 -13.50 7.01 13.06
N ASN A 241 -12.19 7.12 12.80
CA ASN A 241 -11.43 6.28 11.87
C ASN A 241 -10.27 5.52 12.55
N GLY A 242 -10.34 5.29 13.87
CA GLY A 242 -9.31 4.56 14.62
C GLY A 242 -9.44 3.03 14.56
N LEU A 243 -8.70 2.33 15.43
CA LEU A 243 -8.88 0.88 15.62
C LEU A 243 -10.25 0.58 16.26
N THR A 244 -10.99 -0.37 15.68
CA THR A 244 -12.27 -0.84 16.23
C THR A 244 -12.06 -1.70 17.48
N THR A 245 -13.09 -1.81 18.34
CA THR A 245 -13.05 -2.67 19.54
C THR A 245 -12.73 -4.13 19.23
N LYS A 246 -13.09 -4.62 18.04
CA LYS A 246 -12.72 -5.98 17.59
C LYS A 246 -11.25 -6.07 17.23
N GLU A 247 -10.74 -5.12 16.44
CA GLU A 247 -9.32 -5.01 16.09
C GLU A 247 -8.44 -4.92 17.35
N ILE A 248 -8.84 -4.12 18.34
CA ILE A 248 -8.14 -4.00 19.64
C ILE A 248 -8.08 -5.36 20.36
N LYS A 249 -9.18 -6.11 20.43
CA LYS A 249 -9.20 -7.46 21.02
C LYS A 249 -8.34 -8.46 20.22
N ASP A 250 -8.39 -8.40 18.89
CA ASP A 250 -7.57 -9.24 18.01
C ASP A 250 -6.07 -8.94 18.15
N LEU A 251 -5.67 -7.69 18.45
CA LEU A 251 -4.28 -7.33 18.81
C LEU A 251 -3.90 -7.87 20.18
N TRP A 252 -4.81 -7.76 21.17
CA TRP A 252 -4.56 -8.20 22.54
C TRP A 252 -4.17 -9.67 22.59
N VAL A 253 -4.99 -10.53 21.97
CA VAL A 253 -4.79 -11.99 21.82
C VAL A 253 -3.50 -12.38 21.06
N GLN A 254 -2.79 -11.41 20.47
CA GLN A 254 -1.51 -11.65 19.79
C GLN A 254 -0.32 -10.99 20.50
N ALA A 255 -0.55 -10.10 21.47
CA ALA A 255 0.47 -9.56 22.34
C ALA A 255 0.61 -10.42 23.61
N ASP A 256 -0.53 -10.71 24.24
CA ASP A 256 -0.71 -11.74 25.26
C ASP A 256 -0.29 -13.11 24.66
N THR A 257 0.74 -13.70 25.25
CA THR A 257 1.42 -14.91 24.76
C THR A 257 1.19 -16.10 25.70
N ASP A 258 0.93 -15.86 26.99
CA ASP A 258 0.59 -16.91 27.96
C ASP A 258 -0.93 -17.16 28.10
N GLY A 259 -1.76 -16.25 27.58
CA GLY A 259 -3.22 -16.31 27.60
C GLY A 259 -3.87 -15.78 28.88
N ASN A 260 -3.14 -15.05 29.72
CA ASN A 260 -3.63 -14.56 31.02
C ASN A 260 -4.60 -13.36 30.91
N GLY A 261 -4.73 -12.75 29.72
CA GLY A 261 -5.62 -11.62 29.44
C GLY A 261 -5.03 -10.24 29.74
N LEU A 262 -3.80 -10.17 30.25
CA LEU A 262 -3.03 -8.97 30.54
C LEU A 262 -1.85 -8.87 29.55
N LEU A 263 -1.15 -7.74 29.58
CA LEU A 263 0.11 -7.59 28.84
C LEU A 263 1.21 -7.20 29.83
N ASP A 264 2.13 -8.13 30.10
CA ASP A 264 3.26 -7.90 30.99
C ASP A 264 4.45 -7.19 30.30
N TYR A 265 5.48 -6.83 31.07
CA TYR A 265 6.64 -6.12 30.52
C TYR A 265 7.46 -6.95 29.53
N LYS A 266 7.58 -8.26 29.76
CA LYS A 266 8.32 -9.19 28.91
C LYS A 266 7.60 -9.41 27.58
N GLU A 267 6.29 -9.53 27.60
CA GLU A 267 5.44 -9.62 26.40
C GLU A 267 5.46 -8.31 25.60
N PHE A 268 5.31 -7.16 26.28
CA PHE A 268 5.49 -5.85 25.67
C PHE A 268 6.86 -5.72 25.00
N GLN A 269 7.93 -6.11 25.69
CA GLN A 269 9.28 -6.13 25.13
C GLN A 269 9.36 -7.06 23.91
N GLN A 270 8.89 -8.30 23.99
CA GLN A 270 9.05 -9.29 22.92
C GLN A 270 8.17 -9.01 21.69
N ARG A 271 6.93 -8.56 21.87
CA ARG A 271 5.92 -8.44 20.81
C ARG A 271 5.82 -7.04 20.22
N ILE A 272 6.15 -5.99 20.99
CA ILE A 272 6.02 -4.59 20.57
C ILE A 272 7.38 -3.89 20.48
N TRP A 273 8.24 -3.96 21.51
CA TRP A 273 9.46 -3.14 21.56
C TRP A 273 10.64 -3.70 20.75
N ASN A 274 10.99 -4.97 20.98
CA ASN A 274 12.19 -5.65 20.51
C ASN A 274 11.98 -6.48 19.23
N GLN A 275 10.82 -6.38 18.57
CA GLN A 275 10.62 -6.96 17.22
C GLN A 275 11.51 -6.26 16.19
N ASN A 276 12.78 -6.62 16.15
CA ASN A 276 13.63 -6.37 15.00
C ASN A 276 13.03 -7.17 13.85
N TRP A 277 12.75 -6.47 12.74
CA TRP A 277 12.26 -7.10 11.53
C TRP A 277 13.45 -7.82 10.90
N SER A 278 13.67 -9.08 11.29
CA SER A 278 14.74 -9.88 10.71
C SER A 278 14.47 -10.09 9.24
N GLU A 279 15.31 -9.50 8.38
CA GLU A 279 15.27 -9.64 6.93
C GLU A 279 15.63 -11.05 6.43
N GLN A 280 15.93 -11.95 7.38
CA GLN A 280 16.04 -13.37 7.15
C GLN A 280 14.68 -13.91 6.69
N ARG A 281 14.57 -14.03 5.36
CA ARG A 281 13.70 -14.99 4.71
C ARG A 281 13.93 -16.34 5.41
N ASP A 282 12.85 -16.99 5.82
CA ASP A 282 12.89 -18.42 6.11
C ASP A 282 13.27 -19.14 4.81
N ALA A 283 14.56 -19.40 4.64
CA ALA A 283 15.09 -20.16 3.52
C ALA A 283 14.77 -21.64 3.75
N ALA A 284 13.52 -21.99 3.49
CA ALA A 284 12.98 -23.33 3.62
C ALA A 284 12.17 -23.71 2.37
N ASP A 285 12.37 -24.86 1.74
CA ASP A 285 13.54 -25.74 1.76
C ASP A 285 13.48 -26.63 0.50
N GLY A 286 14.60 -27.20 0.08
CA GLY A 286 14.67 -28.36 -0.83
C GLY A 286 14.25 -28.18 -2.30
N GLU A 287 15.15 -28.53 -3.23
CA GLU A 287 14.78 -28.86 -4.61
C GLU A 287 13.90 -30.13 -4.66
N ALA A 288 12.57 -29.95 -4.59
CA ALA A 288 11.63 -31.02 -4.89
C ALA A 288 11.68 -31.36 -6.39
N LYS A 289 12.56 -32.31 -6.76
CA LYS A 289 12.72 -32.88 -8.11
C LYS A 289 11.50 -33.71 -8.54
N GLY A 290 10.43 -33.01 -8.89
CA GLY A 290 9.29 -33.53 -9.64
C GLY A 290 8.91 -32.56 -10.75
N ASN A 291 8.10 -33.00 -11.72
CA ASN A 291 7.57 -32.13 -12.78
C ASN A 291 6.67 -31.05 -12.16
N GLN A 292 7.26 -29.91 -11.80
CA GLN A 292 6.53 -28.72 -11.42
C GLN A 292 5.93 -28.14 -12.71
N GLU A 293 4.60 -28.06 -12.76
CA GLU A 293 3.89 -27.20 -13.71
C GLU A 293 4.58 -25.83 -13.75
N GLN A 294 4.66 -25.17 -14.90
CA GLN A 294 5.23 -23.83 -15.00
C GLN A 294 4.09 -22.82 -15.13
N THR A 295 4.16 -21.74 -14.35
CA THR A 295 3.29 -20.58 -14.51
C THR A 295 4.13 -19.40 -15.01
N VAL A 296 3.45 -18.34 -15.44
CA VAL A 296 4.09 -17.11 -15.88
C VAL A 296 3.88 -16.03 -14.82
N GLY A 297 4.98 -15.44 -14.39
CA GLY A 297 5.00 -14.21 -13.61
C GLY A 297 5.58 -13.07 -14.43
N PHE A 298 5.79 -11.93 -13.78
CA PHE A 298 6.52 -10.81 -14.34
C PHE A 298 7.81 -10.54 -13.56
N SER A 299 8.83 -10.07 -14.27
CA SER A 299 9.98 -9.39 -13.67
C SER A 299 9.90 -7.91 -13.99
N VAL A 300 10.31 -7.07 -13.04
CA VAL A 300 10.53 -5.65 -13.28
C VAL A 300 11.80 -5.51 -14.12
N LYS A 301 11.73 -4.80 -15.25
CA LYS A 301 12.87 -4.50 -16.12
C LYS A 301 13.35 -3.07 -16.01
N ASN A 302 12.43 -2.14 -15.77
CA ASN A 302 12.73 -0.75 -15.52
C ASN A 302 11.60 -0.11 -14.70
N ALA A 303 11.93 0.92 -13.94
CA ALA A 303 10.98 1.81 -13.31
C ALA A 303 11.59 3.20 -13.32
N VAL A 304 10.84 4.23 -13.70
CA VAL A 304 11.33 5.62 -13.77
C VAL A 304 10.27 6.59 -13.28
N LEU A 305 10.70 7.66 -12.61
CA LEU A 305 9.87 8.81 -12.26
C LEU A 305 10.19 9.97 -13.21
N PHE A 306 9.14 10.63 -13.71
CA PHE A 306 9.26 11.91 -14.41
C PHE A 306 8.60 13.03 -13.60
N PRO A 307 9.25 14.19 -13.43
CA PRO A 307 10.52 14.61 -14.06
C PRO A 307 11.78 14.06 -13.33
N PRO A 308 12.93 13.84 -14.02
CA PRO A 308 14.06 13.06 -13.47
C PRO A 308 14.73 13.65 -12.22
N GLU A 309 14.50 14.92 -11.91
CA GLU A 309 14.94 15.55 -10.66
C GLU A 309 14.31 14.89 -9.42
N VAL A 310 13.12 14.32 -9.55
CA VAL A 310 12.42 13.69 -8.42
C VAL A 310 13.05 12.36 -8.02
N GLU A 311 13.78 11.69 -8.91
CA GLU A 311 14.61 10.52 -8.62
C GLU A 311 15.87 10.85 -7.80
N LYS A 312 16.13 12.15 -7.60
CA LYS A 312 17.20 12.72 -6.76
C LYS A 312 16.64 13.41 -5.51
N GLY A 313 15.36 13.20 -5.20
CA GLY A 313 14.69 13.75 -4.04
C GLY A 313 14.36 15.24 -4.15
N MET A 314 14.39 15.82 -5.36
CA MET A 314 14.15 17.25 -5.60
C MET A 314 12.88 17.47 -6.41
N TRP A 315 12.11 18.53 -6.11
CA TRP A 315 10.98 18.93 -6.94
C TRP A 315 11.34 20.09 -7.85
N PRO A 316 11.29 19.95 -9.19
CA PRO A 316 11.67 21.03 -10.08
C PRO A 316 10.58 22.10 -10.17
N GLU A 317 11.00 23.37 -10.12
CA GLU A 317 10.10 24.54 -10.04
C GLU A 317 9.25 24.75 -11.30
N ASN A 318 9.73 24.29 -12.46
CA ASN A 318 9.03 24.40 -13.73
C ASN A 318 7.96 23.30 -13.95
N TYR A 319 7.90 22.26 -13.11
CA TYR A 319 6.91 21.20 -13.21
C TYR A 319 5.57 21.64 -12.62
N SER A 320 4.73 22.19 -13.51
CA SER A 320 3.41 22.77 -13.22
C SER A 320 2.23 21.94 -13.77
N LEU A 321 2.51 20.79 -14.38
CA LEU A 321 1.48 19.93 -14.97
C LEU A 321 0.64 19.21 -13.89
N SER A 322 1.28 18.83 -12.80
CA SER A 322 0.72 18.08 -11.69
C SER A 322 1.53 18.36 -10.42
N ASP A 323 0.90 18.19 -9.26
CA ASP A 323 1.53 18.09 -7.94
C ASP A 323 2.11 16.68 -7.67
N HIS A 324 1.78 15.70 -8.52
CA HIS A 324 2.36 14.36 -8.55
C HIS A 324 3.25 14.13 -9.79
N ALA A 325 4.38 13.47 -9.57
CA ALA A 325 5.30 12.97 -10.59
C ALA A 325 4.75 11.67 -11.20
N ARG A 326 5.09 11.40 -12.46
CA ARG A 326 4.65 10.19 -13.16
C ARG A 326 5.61 9.04 -12.90
N LEU A 327 5.16 8.00 -12.21
CA LEU A 327 5.83 6.71 -12.16
C LEU A 327 5.48 5.87 -13.41
N THR A 328 6.49 5.32 -14.08
CA THR A 328 6.34 4.43 -15.24
C THR A 328 7.16 3.17 -15.00
N VAL A 329 6.58 1.99 -15.24
CA VAL A 329 7.23 0.69 -14.99
C VAL A 329 7.13 -0.19 -16.22
N VAL A 330 8.24 -0.85 -16.56
CA VAL A 330 8.32 -1.85 -17.64
C VAL A 330 8.45 -3.23 -17.00
N PHE A 331 7.48 -4.09 -17.27
CA PHE A 331 7.50 -5.50 -16.90
C PHE A 331 7.90 -6.37 -18.09
N SER A 332 8.43 -7.56 -17.80
CA SER A 332 8.58 -8.62 -18.80
C SER A 332 8.16 -9.98 -18.25
N PRO A 333 7.52 -10.85 -19.06
CA PRO A 333 7.09 -12.16 -18.61
C PRO A 333 8.29 -13.05 -18.28
N ILE A 334 8.16 -13.83 -17.21
CA ILE A 334 9.14 -14.84 -16.77
C ILE A 334 8.40 -16.15 -16.49
N ARG A 335 9.05 -17.29 -16.78
CA ARG A 335 8.56 -18.57 -16.27
C ARG A 335 8.96 -18.72 -14.81
N MET A 336 8.06 -19.23 -14.00
CA MET A 336 8.30 -19.56 -12.61
C MET A 336 7.59 -20.87 -12.24
N PRO A 337 8.04 -21.60 -11.21
CA PRO A 337 7.35 -22.79 -10.74
C PRO A 337 5.89 -22.50 -10.41
N CYS A 338 4.98 -23.22 -11.05
CA CYS A 338 3.59 -23.28 -10.60
C CYS A 338 3.53 -24.01 -9.27
N SER A 339 2.55 -23.57 -8.51
CA SER A 339 2.57 -23.52 -7.07
C SER A 339 1.31 -24.22 -6.60
N GLN A 340 1.19 -25.52 -6.92
CA GLN A 340 0.01 -26.31 -6.56
C GLN A 340 -0.26 -26.14 -5.06
N LEU A 341 -1.49 -25.70 -4.76
CA LEU A 341 -2.05 -25.65 -3.42
C LEU A 341 -2.13 -27.09 -2.92
N VAL A 342 -1.49 -27.38 -1.79
CA VAL A 342 -1.82 -28.58 -1.03
C VAL A 342 -3.23 -28.34 -0.48
N SER A 343 -4.16 -29.23 -0.85
CA SER A 343 -5.60 -29.15 -0.56
C SER A 343 -5.92 -29.23 0.93
#